data_AF-A0AAX4IEG4-F1
#
_entry.id   AF-A0AAX4IEG4-F1
#
_cell.length_a   1.000
_cell.length_b   1.000
_cell.length_c   1.000
_cell.angle_alpha   90.00
_cell.angle_beta   90.00
_cell.angle_gamma   90.00
#
_symmetry.space_group_name_H-M   'P 1'
#
loop_
_entity.id
_entity.type
_entity.pdbx_description
1 polymer ?
#
loop_
_entity_poly.entity_id
_entity_poly.type
_entity_poly.pdbx_seq_one_letter_code
_entity_poly.pdbx_strand_id
1 'polypeptide(L)'
;MPPSMTSTRMPPSLFPLPPQPEAPLPTAEKESAKKIKSIATTLNIAHRALYLGWHRDTPSTSHCPLEQRHRNSRILRHLDRTKQPPRRPSATMSSATGLPEPPPSQDRERDSDQNELEPLLGRPGDAQQPPGQFIAKNLVLGTGIIAQFGAVIFVAMIWAAVLTKDVILFSGHPLAQSLAIFTLTQSILSLQPTHTPDQKRVGQRVHAILNLLAFLFLVTGITIIEYNKFRQGPGSHFHSVHGYLGVIVSVILLLQYIIGFTMWATPKLYGGEDKAKSIWKYHRWSGYVVLVLLLVTVATAVDTPFNENVLKLKLWAVIITALMILVGIVPRVQKQKLGILSQT
;
A
#
# COMPACT_ATOMS: atom_id res chain seq x y z
N MET A 1 65.42 76.30 3.26
CA MET A 1 64.11 76.07 3.91
C MET A 1 63.84 74.57 3.92
N PRO A 2 63.60 73.93 5.07
CA PRO A 2 63.33 72.49 5.15
C PRO A 2 61.83 72.17 4.95
N PRO A 3 61.45 70.91 4.65
CA PRO A 3 60.07 70.53 4.38
C PRO A 3 59.27 70.28 5.67
N SER A 4 57.99 70.66 5.66
CA SER A 4 57.05 70.46 6.77
C SER A 4 56.55 69.02 6.84
N MET A 5 56.75 68.36 7.97
CA MET A 5 56.08 67.09 8.31
C MET A 5 54.59 67.33 8.59
N THR A 6 53.71 66.59 7.91
CA THR A 6 52.28 66.57 8.20
C THR A 6 51.94 65.30 8.99
N SER A 7 51.36 65.52 10.17
CA SER A 7 51.01 64.52 11.17
C SER A 7 49.79 63.68 10.77
N THR A 8 49.94 62.36 10.90
CA THR A 8 48.91 61.33 10.71
C THR A 8 47.90 61.35 11.87
N ARG A 9 46.62 61.67 11.62
CA ARG A 9 45.53 61.45 12.59
C ARG A 9 44.98 60.03 12.44
N MET A 10 44.97 59.27 13.53
CA MET A 10 44.22 58.01 13.64
C MET A 10 42.70 58.24 13.67
N PRO A 11 41.88 57.30 13.16
CA PRO A 11 40.43 57.38 13.24
C PRO A 11 39.90 57.04 14.65
N PRO A 12 38.73 57.57 15.02
CA PRO A 12 38.15 57.37 16.34
C PRO A 12 37.63 55.93 16.52
N SER A 13 37.80 55.43 17.74
CA SER A 13 37.30 54.15 18.23
C SER A 13 35.78 54.01 18.11
N LEU A 14 35.34 52.96 17.41
CA LEU A 14 33.94 52.53 17.32
C LEU A 14 33.46 51.97 18.67
N PHE A 15 32.50 52.67 19.30
CA PHE A 15 31.68 52.11 20.37
C PHE A 15 30.69 51.09 19.78
N PRO A 16 30.39 49.97 20.47
CA PRO A 16 29.38 49.03 20.02
C PRO A 16 27.97 49.61 20.19
N LEU A 17 27.18 49.55 19.12
CA LEU A 17 25.77 49.94 19.13
C LEU A 17 24.93 48.97 20.00
N PRO A 18 23.86 49.46 20.64
CA PRO A 18 22.95 48.62 21.42
C PRO A 18 22.26 47.57 20.52
N PRO A 19 21.94 46.39 21.07
CA PRO A 19 21.29 45.32 20.31
C PRO A 19 19.93 45.77 19.78
N GLN A 20 19.72 45.60 18.48
CA GLN A 20 18.46 45.88 17.82
C GLN A 20 17.41 44.84 18.22
N PRO A 21 16.13 45.22 18.43
CA PRO A 21 15.06 44.28 18.71
C PRO A 21 14.86 43.32 17.53
N GLU A 22 14.75 42.03 17.81
CA GLU A 22 14.60 40.97 16.82
C GLU A 22 13.42 41.25 15.87
N ALA A 23 13.70 41.24 14.57
CA ALA A 23 12.68 41.43 13.56
C ALA A 23 11.68 40.27 13.57
N PRO A 24 10.36 40.53 13.43
CA PRO A 24 9.37 39.47 13.42
C PRO A 24 9.57 38.54 12.22
N LEU A 25 9.53 37.23 12.47
CA LEU A 25 9.71 36.16 11.48
C LEU A 25 8.93 36.43 10.17
N PRO A 26 9.55 36.23 8.99
CA PRO A 26 8.93 36.49 7.70
C PRO A 26 7.65 35.68 7.51
N THR A 27 6.66 36.28 6.86
CA THR A 27 5.31 35.74 6.68
C THR A 27 5.26 34.34 6.07
N ALA A 28 6.20 34.02 5.16
CA ALA A 28 6.33 32.70 4.54
C ALA A 28 6.67 31.58 5.53
N GLU A 29 7.42 31.89 6.59
CA GLU A 29 7.78 30.92 7.63
C GLU A 29 6.60 30.62 8.54
N LYS A 30 5.78 31.63 8.85
CA LYS A 30 4.54 31.49 9.61
C LYS A 30 3.49 30.66 8.85
N GLU A 31 3.39 30.84 7.54
CA GLU A 31 2.48 30.08 6.69
C GLU A 31 2.93 28.62 6.55
N SER A 32 4.22 28.39 6.37
CA SER A 32 4.84 27.06 6.36
C SER A 32 4.62 26.33 7.70
N ALA A 33 4.83 27.01 8.82
CA ALA A 33 4.57 26.46 10.15
C ALA A 33 3.08 26.10 10.35
N LYS A 34 2.15 26.88 9.78
CA LYS A 34 0.71 26.61 9.84
C LYS A 34 0.35 25.37 9.01
N LYS A 35 0.90 25.22 7.80
CA LYS A 35 0.76 24.01 6.97
C LYS A 35 1.35 22.77 7.66
N ILE A 36 2.54 22.88 8.24
CA ILE A 36 3.19 21.80 8.99
C ILE A 36 2.33 21.39 10.19
N LYS A 37 1.78 22.34 10.95
CA LYS A 37 0.86 22.04 12.06
C LYS A 37 -0.43 21.36 11.58
N SER A 38 -0.99 21.74 10.44
CA SER A 38 -2.18 21.10 9.86
C SER A 38 -1.91 19.66 9.42
N ILE A 39 -0.79 19.41 8.75
CA ILE A 39 -0.34 18.06 8.36
C ILE A 39 -0.05 17.22 9.61
N ALA A 40 0.67 17.77 10.59
CA ALA A 40 0.96 17.11 11.85
C ALA A 40 -0.32 16.79 12.64
N THR A 41 -1.34 17.64 12.58
CA THR A 41 -2.66 17.38 13.19
C THR A 41 -3.36 16.22 12.48
N THR A 42 -3.31 16.19 11.15
CA THR A 42 -3.90 15.09 10.36
C THR A 42 -3.18 13.75 10.63
N LEU A 43 -1.85 13.78 10.71
CA LEU A 43 -1.03 12.64 11.11
C LEU A 43 -1.25 12.24 12.56
N ASN A 44 -1.48 13.18 13.48
CA ASN A 44 -1.81 12.90 14.88
C ASN A 44 -3.21 12.31 15.04
N ILE A 45 -4.19 12.73 14.22
CA ILE A 45 -5.53 12.12 14.19
C ILE A 45 -5.42 10.69 13.67
N ALA A 46 -4.67 10.47 12.59
CA ALA A 46 -4.37 9.13 12.10
C ALA A 46 -3.63 8.30 13.17
N HIS A 47 -2.58 8.84 13.79
CA HIS A 47 -1.82 8.18 14.85
C HIS A 47 -2.67 7.88 16.10
N ARG A 48 -3.55 8.79 16.54
CA ARG A 48 -4.48 8.53 17.67
C ARG A 48 -5.53 7.48 17.32
N ALA A 49 -6.06 7.49 16.10
CA ALA A 49 -6.96 6.44 15.64
C ALA A 49 -6.23 5.08 15.63
N LEU A 50 -4.93 5.07 15.30
CA LEU A 50 -4.07 3.88 15.35
C LEU A 50 -3.69 3.45 16.77
N TYR A 51 -3.37 4.39 17.66
CA TYR A 51 -2.96 4.15 19.04
C TYR A 51 -4.12 3.66 19.92
N LEU A 52 -5.33 4.22 19.73
CA LEU A 52 -6.54 3.77 20.40
C LEU A 52 -7.00 2.39 19.90
N GLY A 53 -6.67 2.02 18.66
CA GLY A 53 -6.82 0.66 18.15
C GLY A 53 -5.80 -0.32 18.72
N TRP A 54 -4.60 0.15 19.08
CA TRP A 54 -3.50 -0.69 19.60
C TRP A 54 -3.66 -1.06 21.08
N HIS A 55 -4.09 -0.14 21.95
CA HIS A 55 -4.09 -0.35 23.41
C HIS A 55 -5.38 -0.93 24.00
N ARG A 56 -6.42 -1.19 23.18
CA ARG A 56 -7.66 -1.79 23.68
C ARG A 56 -7.54 -3.31 23.92
N ASP A 57 -6.48 -3.95 23.43
CA ASP A 57 -6.34 -5.42 23.38
C ASP A 57 -5.05 -6.00 24.02
N THR A 58 -4.36 -5.28 24.92
CA THR A 58 -3.30 -5.92 25.73
C THR A 58 -3.95 -6.67 26.90
N PRO A 59 -3.92 -8.02 26.95
CA PRO A 59 -4.42 -8.74 28.11
C PRO A 59 -3.49 -8.46 29.29
N SER A 60 -4.07 -7.99 30.40
CA SER A 60 -3.41 -8.02 31.70
C SER A 60 -2.99 -9.46 31.98
N THR A 61 -1.67 -9.69 32.11
CA THR A 61 -1.12 -10.98 32.52
C THR A 61 -1.44 -11.21 33.99
N SER A 62 -2.58 -11.84 34.28
CA SER A 62 -2.87 -12.44 35.58
C SER A 62 -2.70 -13.96 35.51
N HIS A 63 -1.82 -14.44 36.38
CA HIS A 63 -1.49 -15.83 36.75
C HIS A 63 -2.56 -16.92 36.54
N CYS A 64 -2.16 -18.10 36.02
CA CYS A 64 -2.49 -19.40 36.64
C CYS A 64 -1.68 -20.59 36.07
N PRO A 65 -1.46 -21.67 36.83
CA PRO A 65 -0.34 -22.60 36.67
C PRO A 65 -0.68 -23.96 36.01
N LEU A 66 0.42 -24.65 35.67
CA LEU A 66 0.60 -26.06 35.32
C LEU A 66 -0.42 -27.05 35.91
N GLU A 67 -1.01 -27.92 35.06
CA GLU A 67 -1.37 -29.27 35.49
C GLU A 67 -1.22 -30.32 34.38
N GLN A 68 -0.53 -31.39 34.78
CA GLN A 68 -0.17 -32.63 34.10
C GLN A 68 -1.39 -33.44 33.63
N ARG A 69 -1.31 -34.08 32.45
CA ARG A 69 -1.99 -35.38 32.25
C ARG A 69 -1.29 -36.26 31.20
N HIS A 70 -0.34 -37.06 31.70
CA HIS A 70 0.02 -38.36 31.15
C HIS A 70 -0.94 -39.42 31.73
N ARG A 71 -1.49 -40.30 30.85
CA ARG A 71 -1.90 -41.71 31.05
C ARG A 71 -3.25 -42.03 30.39
N ASN A 72 -3.26 -42.87 29.35
CA ASN A 72 -3.38 -44.32 29.52
C ASN A 72 -3.44 -45.03 28.16
N SER A 73 -2.53 -45.98 28.00
CA SER A 73 -2.53 -47.07 27.03
C SER A 73 -3.31 -48.26 27.60
N ARG A 74 -4.20 -48.86 26.81
CA ARG A 74 -4.55 -50.30 26.76
C ARG A 74 -5.86 -50.49 25.98
N ILE A 75 -5.80 -51.26 24.89
CA ILE A 75 -6.51 -52.54 24.72
C ILE A 75 -6.12 -53.08 23.33
N LEU A 76 -5.47 -54.25 23.33
CA LEU A 76 -5.23 -55.12 22.18
C LEU A 76 -6.40 -56.12 22.05
N ARG A 77 -6.81 -56.43 20.82
CA ARG A 77 -7.46 -57.67 20.31
C ARG A 77 -7.79 -57.40 18.83
N HIS A 78 -7.66 -58.25 17.82
CA HIS A 78 -6.96 -59.50 17.50
C HIS A 78 -7.37 -59.78 16.02
N LEU A 79 -6.41 -60.17 15.18
CA LEU A 79 -6.50 -61.08 14.02
C LEU A 79 -7.39 -60.75 12.78
N ASP A 80 -6.70 -60.36 11.70
CA ASP A 80 -6.54 -61.07 10.39
C ASP A 80 -7.74 -61.81 9.75
N ARG A 81 -8.21 -61.36 8.56
CA ARG A 81 -8.13 -62.10 7.25
C ARG A 81 -9.02 -61.54 6.12
N THR A 82 -8.38 -61.37 4.95
CA THR A 82 -8.78 -61.68 3.55
C THR A 82 -9.90 -60.94 2.76
N LYS A 83 -9.45 -60.22 1.72
CA LYS A 83 -9.78 -60.28 0.25
C LYS A 83 -11.24 -60.32 -0.28
N GLN A 84 -11.65 -59.18 -0.88
CA GLN A 84 -12.28 -58.89 -2.22
C GLN A 84 -13.57 -59.61 -2.78
N PRO A 85 -14.32 -58.95 -3.72
CA PRO A 85 -15.77 -59.11 -4.00
C PRO A 85 -16.08 -59.67 -5.43
N PRO A 86 -17.16 -59.31 -6.20
CA PRO A 86 -18.61 -59.14 -5.97
C PRO A 86 -19.48 -60.02 -6.93
N ARG A 87 -20.82 -60.20 -6.72
CA ARG A 87 -21.81 -60.52 -7.81
C ARG A 87 -23.27 -60.11 -7.49
N ARG A 88 -23.90 -59.38 -8.43
CA ARG A 88 -25.35 -59.34 -8.80
C ARG A 88 -25.41 -59.75 -10.28
N PRO A 89 -26.47 -60.35 -10.87
CA PRO A 89 -27.81 -59.72 -10.98
C PRO A 89 -29.02 -60.70 -11.06
N SER A 90 -30.24 -60.18 -11.00
CA SER A 90 -31.39 -60.72 -11.75
C SER A 90 -32.52 -59.69 -11.82
N ALA A 91 -33.02 -59.51 -13.03
CA ALA A 91 -34.13 -58.66 -13.43
C ALA A 91 -35.47 -59.42 -13.35
N THR A 92 -36.57 -58.69 -13.20
CA THR A 92 -37.90 -59.18 -13.56
C THR A 92 -38.76 -58.00 -14.02
N MET A 93 -39.32 -58.09 -15.23
CA MET A 93 -40.27 -57.16 -15.84
C MET A 93 -41.68 -57.79 -15.89
N SER A 94 -42.70 -56.97 -15.64
CA SER A 94 -44.11 -57.05 -16.12
C SER A 94 -44.86 -55.87 -15.48
N SER A 95 -45.84 -55.16 -16.03
CA SER A 95 -46.45 -55.00 -17.36
C SER A 95 -47.32 -53.72 -17.29
N ALA A 96 -47.78 -53.24 -18.44
CA ALA A 96 -48.28 -51.91 -18.81
C ALA A 96 -49.53 -51.32 -18.10
N THR A 97 -49.60 -49.98 -17.94
CA THR A 97 -50.41 -49.04 -18.78
C THR A 97 -50.42 -47.60 -18.22
N GLY A 98 -50.20 -46.59 -19.09
CA GLY A 98 -50.84 -45.26 -18.97
C GLY A 98 -49.94 -44.01 -18.77
N LEU A 99 -49.71 -43.27 -19.86
CA LEU A 99 -49.18 -41.88 -20.02
C LEU A 99 -47.65 -41.72 -20.14
N PRO A 100 -47.13 -41.09 -21.23
CA PRO A 100 -45.73 -40.70 -21.32
C PRO A 100 -45.49 -39.50 -20.40
N GLU A 101 -44.64 -39.70 -19.40
CA GLU A 101 -44.08 -38.62 -18.61
C GLU A 101 -43.25 -37.73 -19.54
N PRO A 102 -43.49 -36.40 -19.61
CA PRO A 102 -42.60 -35.51 -20.35
C PRO A 102 -41.21 -35.65 -19.74
N PRO A 103 -40.13 -35.69 -20.55
CA PRO A 103 -38.79 -35.77 -20.00
C PRO A 103 -38.63 -34.65 -18.97
N PRO A 104 -38.06 -34.91 -17.78
CA PRO A 104 -37.85 -33.85 -16.81
C PRO A 104 -37.06 -32.76 -17.53
N SER A 105 -37.70 -31.62 -17.74
CA SER A 105 -37.03 -30.44 -18.26
C SER A 105 -35.95 -30.13 -17.22
N GLN A 106 -34.71 -30.52 -17.54
CA GLN A 106 -33.50 -30.25 -16.77
C GLN A 106 -33.23 -28.75 -16.59
N ASP A 107 -34.13 -27.91 -17.09
CA ASP A 107 -34.05 -26.46 -17.08
C ASP A 107 -34.88 -25.80 -15.97
N ARG A 108 -35.71 -26.54 -15.21
CA ARG A 108 -36.54 -25.92 -14.15
C ARG A 108 -36.04 -26.06 -12.71
N GLU A 109 -35.09 -26.97 -12.43
CA GLU A 109 -34.48 -27.07 -11.10
C GLU A 109 -33.11 -26.37 -11.00
N ARG A 110 -32.56 -25.88 -12.12
CA ARG A 110 -31.21 -25.28 -12.12
C ARG A 110 -31.18 -23.81 -11.69
N ASP A 111 -32.33 -23.13 -11.68
CA ASP A 111 -32.40 -21.67 -11.47
C ASP A 111 -33.00 -21.26 -10.11
N SER A 112 -33.73 -22.14 -9.42
CA SER A 112 -34.35 -21.82 -8.12
C SER A 112 -33.47 -22.10 -6.90
N ASP A 113 -32.57 -23.09 -6.96
CA ASP A 113 -31.70 -23.46 -5.82
C ASP A 113 -30.39 -22.65 -5.73
N GLN A 114 -30.07 -21.83 -6.74
CA GLN A 114 -28.83 -21.03 -6.73
C GLN A 114 -28.96 -19.67 -6.05
N ASN A 115 -30.18 -19.23 -5.74
CA ASN A 115 -30.42 -17.91 -5.13
C ASN A 115 -30.76 -17.97 -3.63
N GLU A 116 -31.06 -19.15 -3.07
CA GLU A 116 -31.38 -19.27 -1.63
C GLU A 116 -30.15 -19.49 -0.73
N LEU A 117 -28.96 -19.56 -1.33
CA LEU A 117 -27.67 -19.59 -0.65
C LEU A 117 -26.99 -18.22 -0.75
N GLU A 118 -27.44 -17.23 0.01
CA GLU A 118 -26.55 -16.08 0.25
C GLU A 118 -25.28 -16.60 0.97
N PRO A 119 -24.09 -16.55 0.33
CA PRO A 119 -23.10 -17.60 0.54
C PRO A 119 -21.99 -17.15 1.49
N LEU A 120 -21.32 -18.11 2.15
CA LEU A 120 -20.02 -17.94 2.84
C LEU A 120 -18.86 -17.51 1.90
N LEU A 121 -19.21 -17.04 0.69
CA LEU A 121 -18.40 -16.58 -0.42
C LEU A 121 -18.69 -15.12 -0.83
N GLY A 122 -19.35 -14.31 0.00
CA GLY A 122 -19.25 -12.84 -0.09
C GLY A 122 -20.57 -12.10 -0.05
N ARG A 123 -20.51 -10.89 0.53
CA ARG A 123 -21.64 -9.96 0.68
C ARG A 123 -21.38 -8.66 -0.12
N PRO A 124 -22.41 -7.84 -0.35
CA PRO A 124 -22.41 -6.77 -1.36
C PRO A 124 -21.18 -5.83 -1.28
N GLY A 125 -20.47 -5.70 -2.41
CA GLY A 125 -19.16 -5.01 -2.52
C GLY A 125 -18.00 -5.95 -2.91
N ASP A 126 -18.23 -7.26 -2.80
CA ASP A 126 -17.27 -8.31 -3.14
C ASP A 126 -17.16 -8.53 -4.67
N ALA A 127 -16.41 -7.63 -5.30
CA ALA A 127 -15.76 -7.92 -6.57
C ALA A 127 -14.73 -9.03 -6.35
N GLN A 128 -15.13 -10.29 -6.48
CA GLN A 128 -14.24 -11.45 -6.36
C GLN A 128 -13.74 -11.97 -7.70
N GLN A 129 -12.46 -12.38 -7.77
CA GLN A 129 -11.91 -12.99 -8.98
C GLN A 129 -12.64 -14.31 -9.29
N PRO A 130 -13.38 -14.42 -10.40
CA PRO A 130 -14.09 -15.65 -10.72
C PRO A 130 -13.10 -16.80 -10.99
N PRO A 131 -13.46 -18.06 -10.67
CA PRO A 131 -12.63 -19.21 -10.99
C PRO A 131 -12.26 -19.26 -12.48
N GLY A 132 -11.01 -19.64 -12.79
CA GLY A 132 -10.53 -19.79 -14.17
C GLY A 132 -10.25 -18.49 -14.95
N GLN A 133 -10.50 -17.31 -14.37
CA GLN A 133 -10.25 -16.04 -15.06
C GLN A 133 -8.85 -15.48 -14.84
N PHE A 134 -8.32 -14.78 -15.85
CA PHE A 134 -7.02 -14.13 -15.80
C PHE A 134 -6.93 -13.10 -14.68
N ILE A 135 -5.77 -13.05 -14.00
CA ILE A 135 -5.52 -12.14 -12.87
C ILE A 135 -5.67 -10.65 -13.22
N ALA A 136 -5.45 -10.29 -14.50
CA ALA A 136 -5.62 -8.93 -14.98
C ALA A 136 -7.04 -8.38 -14.76
N LYS A 137 -8.06 -9.24 -14.66
CA LYS A 137 -9.43 -8.80 -14.37
C LYS A 137 -9.55 -8.10 -13.01
N ASN A 138 -8.72 -8.47 -12.03
CA ASN A 138 -8.72 -7.86 -10.69
C ASN A 138 -8.46 -6.35 -10.75
N LEU A 139 -7.75 -5.88 -11.78
CA LEU A 139 -7.43 -4.47 -11.99
C LEU A 139 -8.68 -3.59 -12.19
N VAL A 140 -9.73 -4.13 -12.81
CA VAL A 140 -10.95 -3.39 -13.17
C VAL A 140 -12.20 -3.87 -12.43
N LEU A 141 -12.12 -4.97 -11.71
CA LEU A 141 -13.23 -5.55 -10.98
C LEU A 141 -13.73 -4.62 -9.85
N GLY A 142 -15.05 -4.46 -9.72
CA GLY A 142 -15.66 -3.62 -8.68
C GLY A 142 -15.17 -2.18 -8.72
N THR A 143 -14.78 -1.65 -7.56
CA THR A 143 -14.23 -0.28 -7.45
C THR A 143 -12.83 -0.14 -8.05
N GLY A 144 -12.18 -1.23 -8.51
CA GLY A 144 -10.87 -1.19 -9.15
C GLY A 144 -10.80 -0.25 -10.35
N ILE A 145 -11.87 -0.20 -11.14
CA ILE A 145 -11.95 0.70 -12.29
C ILE A 145 -11.79 2.19 -11.89
N ILE A 146 -12.28 2.57 -10.71
CA ILE A 146 -12.12 3.94 -10.17
C ILE A 146 -10.65 4.22 -9.87
N ALA A 147 -9.95 3.24 -9.26
CA ALA A 147 -8.51 3.36 -9.03
C ALA A 147 -7.72 3.41 -10.34
N GLN A 148 -8.14 2.68 -11.38
CA GLN A 148 -7.51 2.77 -12.71
C GLN A 148 -7.64 4.17 -13.31
N PHE A 149 -8.85 4.74 -13.34
CA PHE A 149 -9.06 6.11 -13.82
C PHE A 149 -8.23 7.10 -13.01
N GLY A 150 -8.24 7.01 -11.69
CA GLY A 150 -7.43 7.85 -10.81
C GLY A 150 -5.93 7.76 -11.13
N ALA A 151 -5.40 6.55 -11.27
CA ALA A 151 -3.99 6.30 -11.53
C ALA A 151 -3.55 6.74 -12.95
N VAL A 152 -4.39 6.50 -13.97
CA VAL A 152 -4.11 6.94 -15.35
C VAL A 152 -4.15 8.46 -15.46
N ILE A 153 -5.18 9.11 -14.90
CA ILE A 153 -5.28 10.58 -14.91
C ILE A 153 -4.12 11.19 -14.12
N PHE A 154 -3.74 10.60 -12.98
CA PHE A 154 -2.57 11.03 -12.20
C PHE A 154 -1.28 11.04 -13.02
N VAL A 155 -0.97 9.93 -13.70
CA VAL A 155 0.22 9.84 -14.57
C VAL A 155 0.11 10.81 -15.75
N ALA A 156 -1.01 10.79 -16.47
CA ALA A 156 -1.21 11.63 -17.65
C ALA A 156 -1.07 13.12 -17.33
N MET A 157 -1.62 13.57 -16.20
CA MET A 157 -1.50 14.95 -15.74
C MET A 157 -0.04 15.35 -15.46
N ILE A 158 0.72 14.52 -14.75
CA ILE A 158 2.14 14.79 -14.45
C ILE A 158 2.95 14.79 -15.74
N TRP A 159 2.73 13.82 -16.62
CA TRP A 159 3.42 13.70 -17.89
C TRP A 159 3.11 14.87 -18.81
N ALA A 160 1.86 15.29 -18.93
CA ALA A 160 1.48 16.47 -19.69
C ALA A 160 2.12 17.74 -19.13
N ALA A 161 2.13 17.92 -17.80
CA ALA A 161 2.76 19.09 -17.18
C ALA A 161 4.28 19.15 -17.40
N VAL A 162 4.94 18.00 -17.45
CA VAL A 162 6.40 17.91 -17.66
C VAL A 162 6.76 18.02 -19.14
N LEU A 163 6.10 17.26 -20.02
CA LEU A 163 6.46 17.15 -21.45
C LEU A 163 6.02 18.34 -22.30
N THR A 164 5.20 19.24 -21.74
CA THR A 164 4.86 20.54 -22.37
C THR A 164 5.84 21.66 -21.99
N LYS A 165 6.93 21.32 -21.30
CA LYS A 165 8.01 22.22 -20.88
C LYS A 165 9.35 21.68 -21.38
N ASP A 166 10.40 22.49 -21.29
CA ASP A 166 11.75 22.03 -21.59
C ASP A 166 12.15 20.90 -20.63
N VAL A 167 12.44 19.73 -21.19
CA VAL A 167 12.81 18.55 -20.42
C VAL A 167 14.25 18.70 -19.93
N ILE A 168 14.41 18.81 -18.61
CA ILE A 168 15.70 18.90 -17.93
C ILE A 168 15.96 17.63 -17.12
N LEU A 169 17.16 17.47 -16.56
CA LEU A 169 17.50 16.31 -15.72
C LEU A 169 16.47 16.08 -14.60
N PHE A 170 16.07 17.15 -13.89
CA PHE A 170 15.05 17.07 -12.83
C PHE A 170 13.72 16.50 -13.34
N SER A 171 13.33 16.75 -14.60
CA SER A 171 12.06 16.28 -15.17
C SER A 171 11.90 14.76 -15.08
N GLY A 172 12.99 14.00 -15.07
CA GLY A 172 12.94 12.55 -14.90
C GLY A 172 12.44 12.09 -13.53
N HIS A 173 12.60 12.89 -12.47
CA HIS A 173 12.12 12.56 -11.13
C HIS A 173 10.59 12.42 -11.06
N PRO A 174 9.77 13.45 -11.36
CA PRO A 174 8.32 13.33 -11.28
C PRO A 174 7.76 12.28 -12.27
N LEU A 175 8.39 12.09 -13.43
CA LEU A 175 7.99 11.05 -14.40
C LEU A 175 8.19 9.65 -13.81
N ALA A 176 9.37 9.33 -13.30
CA ALA A 176 9.67 8.02 -12.71
C ALA A 176 8.86 7.77 -11.43
N GLN A 177 8.74 8.75 -10.54
CA GLN A 177 7.95 8.61 -9.31
C GLN A 177 6.46 8.39 -9.58
N SER A 178 5.90 9.05 -10.61
CA SER A 178 4.50 8.83 -10.99
C SER A 178 4.25 7.43 -11.55
N LEU A 179 5.18 6.90 -12.36
CA LEU A 179 5.12 5.51 -12.83
C LEU A 179 5.26 4.49 -11.70
N ALA A 180 6.07 4.78 -10.68
CA ALA A 180 6.17 3.94 -9.50
C ALA A 180 4.83 3.81 -8.77
N ILE A 181 4.14 4.93 -8.48
CA ILE A 181 2.85 4.93 -7.80
C ILE A 181 1.78 4.23 -8.64
N PHE A 182 1.77 4.46 -9.96
CA PHE A 182 0.89 3.73 -10.88
C PHE A 182 1.12 2.23 -10.78
N THR A 183 2.37 1.79 -10.86
CA THR A 183 2.73 0.36 -10.82
C THR A 183 2.42 -0.28 -9.46
N LEU A 184 2.66 0.44 -8.36
CA LEU A 184 2.25 0.00 -7.01
C LEU A 184 0.73 -0.13 -6.89
N THR A 185 -0.04 0.77 -7.51
CA THR A 185 -1.50 0.68 -7.56
C THR A 185 -1.93 -0.61 -8.28
N GLN A 186 -1.32 -0.93 -9.43
CA GLN A 186 -1.58 -2.20 -10.13
C GLN A 186 -1.20 -3.41 -9.29
N SER A 187 -0.07 -3.32 -8.59
CA SER A 187 0.43 -4.36 -7.69
C SER A 187 -0.56 -4.67 -6.56
N ILE A 188 -1.14 -3.65 -5.94
CA ILE A 188 -2.15 -3.78 -4.88
C ILE A 188 -3.44 -4.39 -5.44
N LEU A 189 -3.95 -3.87 -6.56
CA LEU A 189 -5.19 -4.34 -7.17
C LEU A 189 -5.11 -5.80 -7.63
N SER A 190 -3.94 -6.27 -8.08
CA SER A 190 -3.74 -7.66 -8.48
C SER A 190 -3.99 -8.67 -7.35
N LEU A 191 -3.75 -8.28 -6.09
CA LEU A 191 -3.99 -9.10 -4.89
C LEU A 191 -5.41 -9.00 -4.34
N GLN A 192 -6.20 -8.02 -4.80
CA GLN A 192 -7.53 -7.73 -4.30
C GLN A 192 -8.60 -8.15 -5.31
N PRO A 193 -9.37 -9.23 -5.10
CA PRO A 193 -9.14 -10.31 -4.16
C PRO A 193 -8.82 -11.64 -4.88
N THR A 194 -7.95 -12.44 -4.26
CA THR A 194 -7.61 -13.81 -4.66
C THR A 194 -8.06 -14.79 -3.57
N HIS A 195 -8.68 -15.91 -3.96
CA HIS A 195 -9.35 -16.81 -3.02
C HIS A 195 -8.78 -18.23 -3.05
N THR A 196 -8.58 -18.79 -4.23
CA THR A 196 -8.01 -20.14 -4.36
C THR A 196 -6.49 -20.14 -4.07
N PRO A 197 -5.92 -21.26 -3.62
CA PRO A 197 -4.46 -21.37 -3.43
C PRO A 197 -3.66 -20.98 -4.68
N ASP A 198 -4.13 -21.37 -5.86
CA ASP A 198 -3.44 -21.06 -7.12
C ASP A 198 -3.57 -19.59 -7.51
N GLN A 199 -4.75 -18.98 -7.34
CA GLN A 199 -4.92 -17.53 -7.51
C GLN A 199 -3.98 -16.75 -6.58
N LYS A 200 -3.86 -17.18 -5.32
CA LYS A 200 -2.95 -16.55 -4.35
C LYS A 200 -1.49 -16.66 -4.77
N ARG A 201 -1.05 -17.82 -5.25
CA ARG A 201 0.32 -18.03 -5.75
C ARG A 201 0.63 -17.16 -6.95
N VAL A 202 -0.29 -17.11 -7.93
CA VAL A 202 -0.14 -16.25 -9.12
C VAL A 202 -0.14 -14.78 -8.71
N GLY A 203 -1.06 -14.37 -7.83
CA GLY A 203 -1.13 -13.01 -7.30
C GLY A 203 0.13 -12.59 -6.57
N GLN A 204 0.71 -13.46 -5.74
CA GLN A 204 1.99 -13.18 -5.07
C GLN A 204 3.13 -12.93 -6.08
N ARG A 205 3.21 -13.73 -7.14
CA ARG A 205 4.24 -13.54 -8.19
C ARG A 205 4.03 -12.24 -8.95
N VAL A 206 2.80 -11.95 -9.37
CA VAL A 206 2.47 -10.69 -10.06
C VAL A 206 2.76 -9.49 -9.16
N HIS A 207 2.37 -9.56 -7.90
CA HIS A 207 2.66 -8.53 -6.90
C HIS A 207 4.17 -8.33 -6.74
N ALA A 208 4.96 -9.40 -6.62
CA ALA A 208 6.41 -9.32 -6.49
C ALA A 208 7.06 -8.68 -7.74
N ILE A 209 6.64 -9.07 -8.95
CA ILE A 209 7.15 -8.53 -10.21
C ILE A 209 6.80 -7.04 -10.36
N LEU A 210 5.54 -6.67 -10.11
CA LEU A 210 5.11 -5.27 -10.19
C LEU A 210 5.78 -4.41 -9.11
N ASN A 211 5.99 -4.94 -7.91
CA ASN A 211 6.78 -4.26 -6.89
C ASN A 211 8.24 -4.09 -7.33
N LEU A 212 8.88 -5.13 -7.90
CA LEU A 212 10.24 -4.98 -8.43
C LEU A 212 10.30 -3.89 -9.51
N LEU A 213 9.35 -3.85 -10.44
CA LEU A 213 9.28 -2.81 -11.45
C LEU A 213 9.07 -1.41 -10.83
N ALA A 214 8.18 -1.30 -9.85
CA ALA A 214 7.97 -0.04 -9.12
C ALA A 214 9.22 0.39 -8.35
N PHE A 215 9.94 -0.55 -7.73
CA PHE A 215 11.22 -0.30 -7.06
C PHE A 215 12.24 0.30 -8.02
N LEU A 216 12.36 -0.25 -9.23
CA LEU A 216 13.24 0.30 -10.26
C LEU A 216 12.85 1.74 -10.60
N PHE A 217 11.56 2.04 -10.79
CA PHE A 217 11.11 3.43 -11.03
C PHE A 217 11.40 4.36 -9.84
N LEU A 218 11.19 3.91 -8.60
CA LEU A 218 11.50 4.68 -7.39
C LEU A 218 12.99 5.01 -7.32
N VAL A 219 13.85 4.00 -7.50
CA VAL A 219 15.31 4.17 -7.50
C VAL A 219 15.73 5.10 -8.62
N THR A 220 15.24 4.92 -9.85
CA THR A 220 15.51 5.86 -10.95
C THR A 220 15.13 7.29 -10.59
N GLY A 221 13.92 7.51 -10.07
CA GLY A 221 13.48 8.85 -9.68
C GLY A 221 14.33 9.46 -8.56
N ILE A 222 14.70 8.67 -7.55
CA ILE A 222 15.58 9.11 -6.43
C ILE A 222 16.99 9.41 -6.94
N THR A 223 17.60 8.52 -7.73
CA THR A 223 18.93 8.73 -8.29
C THR A 223 19.00 10.00 -9.14
N ILE A 224 17.97 10.26 -9.96
CA ILE A 224 17.89 11.48 -10.77
C ILE A 224 17.86 12.74 -9.89
N ILE A 225 17.02 12.77 -8.84
CA ILE A 225 16.93 13.95 -7.98
C ILE A 225 18.21 14.14 -7.17
N GLU A 226 18.77 13.08 -6.59
CA GLU A 226 20.01 13.16 -5.81
C GLU A 226 21.18 13.61 -6.68
N TYR A 227 21.32 13.05 -7.90
CA TYR A 227 22.35 13.49 -8.83
C TYR A 227 22.15 14.95 -9.27
N ASN A 228 20.91 15.37 -9.55
CA ASN A 228 20.60 16.76 -9.87
C ASN A 228 20.95 17.70 -8.70
N LYS A 229 20.66 17.31 -7.45
CA LYS A 229 20.96 18.09 -6.25
C LYS A 229 22.46 18.13 -5.94
N PHE A 230 23.18 17.03 -6.14
CA PHE A 230 24.63 17.00 -6.04
C PHE A 230 25.29 18.02 -6.98
N ARG A 231 24.82 18.10 -8.24
CA ARG A 231 25.32 19.09 -9.22
C ARG A 231 25.02 20.55 -8.85
N GLN A 232 24.00 20.81 -8.04
CA GLN A 232 23.66 22.15 -7.55
C GLN A 232 24.59 22.61 -6.41
N GLY A 233 25.35 21.71 -5.79
CA GLY A 233 26.32 22.02 -4.74
C GLY A 233 25.76 21.91 -3.31
N PRO A 234 26.59 22.28 -2.31
CA PRO A 234 26.23 22.18 -0.89
C PRO A 234 24.96 22.97 -0.55
N GLY A 235 24.15 22.44 0.36
CA GLY A 235 22.92 23.10 0.80
C GLY A 235 21.79 23.07 -0.24
N SER A 236 21.81 22.20 -1.25
CA SER A 236 20.71 22.07 -2.22
C SER A 236 19.59 21.11 -1.78
N HIS A 237 19.82 20.31 -0.74
CA HIS A 237 18.94 19.24 -0.26
C HIS A 237 18.05 19.72 0.90
N PHE A 238 16.90 19.04 1.08
CA PHE A 238 16.05 19.16 2.28
C PHE A 238 15.50 20.56 2.60
N HIS A 239 15.00 21.28 1.59
CA HIS A 239 14.36 22.61 1.78
C HIS A 239 12.84 22.62 1.62
N SER A 240 12.23 21.46 1.44
CA SER A 240 10.78 21.35 1.25
C SER A 240 10.22 20.20 2.06
N VAL A 241 8.97 20.35 2.49
CA VAL A 241 8.19 19.27 3.13
C VAL A 241 8.23 18.00 2.28
N HIS A 242 8.12 18.16 0.96
CA HIS A 242 8.23 17.08 -0.02
C HIS A 242 9.57 16.32 0.09
N GLY A 243 10.70 17.03 0.19
CA GLY A 243 12.03 16.39 0.32
C GLY A 243 12.17 15.58 1.60
N TYR A 244 11.72 16.12 2.74
CA TYR A 244 11.75 15.40 4.02
C TYR A 244 10.84 14.18 4.01
N LEU A 245 9.58 14.35 3.60
CA LEU A 245 8.63 13.24 3.49
C LEU A 245 9.10 12.19 2.49
N GLY A 246 9.65 12.60 1.35
CA GLY A 246 10.18 11.72 0.31
C GLY A 246 11.21 10.74 0.87
N VAL A 247 12.17 11.21 1.66
CA VAL A 247 13.18 10.34 2.27
C VAL A 247 12.59 9.44 3.35
N ILE A 248 11.76 9.99 4.25
CA ILE A 248 11.11 9.19 5.31
C ILE A 248 10.29 8.06 4.70
N VAL A 249 9.44 8.36 3.71
CA VAL A 249 8.59 7.38 3.04
C VAL A 249 9.42 6.39 2.23
N SER A 250 10.50 6.83 1.59
CA SER A 250 11.42 5.92 0.88
C SER A 250 12.07 4.91 1.81
N VAL A 251 12.47 5.31 3.03
CA VAL A 251 13.02 4.37 4.03
C VAL A 251 11.96 3.37 4.48
N ILE A 252 10.75 3.83 4.81
CA ILE A 252 9.65 2.94 5.21
C ILE A 252 9.30 1.96 4.09
N LEU A 253 9.26 2.44 2.84
CA LEU A 253 8.98 1.62 1.68
C LEU A 253 10.11 0.63 1.38
N LEU A 254 11.38 1.03 1.55
CA LEU A 254 12.52 0.12 1.45
C LEU A 254 12.42 -1.02 2.48
N LEU A 255 12.03 -0.71 3.72
CA LEU A 255 11.77 -1.74 4.73
C LEU A 255 10.61 -2.66 4.31
N GLN A 256 9.55 -2.13 3.68
CA GLN A 256 8.48 -2.96 3.11
C GLN A 256 8.99 -3.91 2.02
N TYR A 257 9.86 -3.43 1.12
CA TYR A 257 10.48 -4.27 0.09
C TYR A 257 11.33 -5.37 0.70
N ILE A 258 12.19 -5.04 1.67
CA ILE A 258 13.05 -6.01 2.35
C ILE A 258 12.18 -7.08 3.02
N ILE A 259 11.25 -6.69 3.89
CA ILE A 259 10.38 -7.61 4.64
C ILE A 259 9.53 -8.45 3.68
N GLY A 260 8.92 -7.82 2.67
CA GLY A 260 8.07 -8.49 1.69
C GLY A 260 8.83 -9.50 0.83
N PHE A 261 10.06 -9.17 0.44
CA PHE A 261 10.93 -10.09 -0.29
C PHE A 261 11.41 -11.24 0.58
N THR A 262 11.97 -10.97 1.76
CA THR A 262 12.54 -12.02 2.62
C THR A 262 11.48 -12.96 3.18
N MET A 263 10.27 -12.48 3.48
CA MET A 263 9.17 -13.35 3.92
C MET A 263 8.74 -14.34 2.82
N TRP A 264 8.92 -13.97 1.55
CA TRP A 264 8.51 -14.76 0.39
C TRP A 264 9.64 -15.66 -0.11
N ALA A 265 10.85 -15.13 -0.27
CA ALA A 265 12.00 -15.83 -0.85
C ALA A 265 12.83 -16.62 0.18
N THR A 266 12.90 -16.15 1.43
CA THR A 266 13.77 -16.72 2.47
C THR A 266 13.05 -16.91 3.81
N PRO A 267 11.93 -17.66 3.87
CA PRO A 267 11.12 -17.82 5.08
C PRO A 267 11.89 -18.44 6.26
N LYS A 268 13.01 -19.13 6.00
CA LYS A 268 13.91 -19.66 7.03
C LYS A 268 14.47 -18.58 7.96
N LEU A 269 14.65 -17.34 7.48
CA LEU A 269 15.06 -16.21 8.33
C LEU A 269 14.08 -15.90 9.46
N TYR A 270 12.81 -16.30 9.29
CA TYR A 270 11.75 -16.13 10.27
C TYR A 270 11.50 -17.39 11.10
N GLY A 271 12.28 -18.45 10.91
CA GLY A 271 12.09 -19.75 11.55
C GLY A 271 11.08 -20.66 10.84
N GLY A 272 10.81 -20.44 9.55
CA GLY A 272 9.97 -21.29 8.72
C GLY A 272 8.79 -20.57 8.06
N GLU A 273 8.09 -21.26 7.16
CA GLU A 273 6.99 -20.66 6.39
C GLU A 273 5.85 -20.14 7.27
N ASP A 274 5.47 -20.88 8.31
CA ASP A 274 4.32 -20.51 9.15
C ASP A 274 4.59 -19.22 9.92
N LYS A 275 5.82 -19.08 10.44
CA LYS A 275 6.27 -17.85 11.11
C LYS A 275 6.36 -16.68 10.13
N ALA A 276 6.88 -16.89 8.92
CA ALA A 276 6.90 -15.85 7.89
C ALA A 276 5.47 -15.38 7.49
N LYS A 277 4.53 -16.33 7.34
CA LYS A 277 3.12 -16.03 7.04
C LYS A 277 2.42 -15.23 8.14
N SER A 278 2.81 -15.40 9.41
CA SER A 278 2.27 -14.62 10.53
C SER A 278 2.51 -13.11 10.40
N ILE A 279 3.53 -12.71 9.62
CA ILE A 279 3.93 -11.31 9.39
C ILE A 279 3.10 -10.65 8.28
N TRP A 280 2.44 -11.43 7.42
CA TRP A 280 1.68 -10.91 6.27
C TRP A 280 0.62 -9.87 6.64
N LYS A 281 0.01 -9.98 7.84
CA LYS A 281 -0.96 -8.99 8.33
C LYS A 281 -0.34 -7.59 8.49
N TYR A 282 0.89 -7.53 9.03
CA TYR A 282 1.62 -6.29 9.22
C TYR A 282 2.08 -5.73 7.88
N HIS A 283 2.68 -6.56 7.01
CA HIS A 283 3.08 -6.15 5.66
C HIS A 283 1.89 -5.60 4.86
N ARG A 284 0.73 -6.27 4.93
CA ARG A 284 -0.50 -5.81 4.27
C ARG A 284 -0.98 -4.47 4.80
N TRP A 285 -1.15 -4.34 6.12
CA TRP A 285 -1.68 -3.10 6.71
C TRP A 285 -0.72 -1.93 6.48
N SER A 286 0.57 -2.13 6.75
CA SER A 286 1.59 -1.10 6.53
C SER A 286 1.77 -0.75 5.06
N GLY A 287 1.56 -1.68 4.12
CA GLY A 287 1.51 -1.40 2.69
C GLY A 287 0.43 -0.37 2.31
N TYR A 288 -0.77 -0.46 2.89
CA TYR A 288 -1.82 0.55 2.67
C TYR A 288 -1.46 1.91 3.28
N VAL A 289 -0.83 1.91 4.46
CA VAL A 289 -0.33 3.15 5.07
C VAL A 289 0.72 3.79 4.17
N VAL A 290 1.66 3.01 3.63
CA VAL A 290 2.69 3.50 2.71
C VAL A 290 2.09 4.07 1.42
N LEU A 291 1.04 3.45 0.86
CA LEU A 291 0.32 4.04 -0.28
C LEU A 291 -0.22 5.44 0.05
N VAL A 292 -0.88 5.61 1.21
CA VAL A 292 -1.40 6.91 1.63
C VAL A 292 -0.25 7.92 1.80
N LEU A 293 0.84 7.51 2.45
CA LEU A 293 2.02 8.36 2.65
C LEU A 293 2.67 8.78 1.31
N LEU A 294 2.73 7.89 0.32
CA LEU A 294 3.19 8.22 -1.03
C LEU A 294 2.30 9.27 -1.70
N LEU A 295 0.98 9.12 -1.63
CA LEU A 295 0.03 10.08 -2.19
C LEU A 295 0.13 11.45 -1.50
N VAL A 296 0.29 11.46 -0.17
CA VAL A 296 0.55 12.70 0.60
C VAL A 296 1.88 13.33 0.18
N THR A 297 2.94 12.53 0.02
CA THR A 297 4.25 13.01 -0.42
C THR A 297 4.16 13.71 -1.78
N VAL A 298 3.43 13.14 -2.73
CA VAL A 298 3.22 13.79 -4.04
C VAL A 298 2.36 15.05 -3.91
N ALA A 299 1.32 15.05 -3.05
CA ALA A 299 0.53 16.26 -2.81
C ALA A 299 1.38 17.42 -2.30
N THR A 300 2.38 17.16 -1.45
CA THR A 300 3.32 18.20 -0.98
C THR A 300 4.31 18.68 -2.06
N ALA A 301 4.45 17.95 -3.18
CA ALA A 301 5.33 18.34 -4.28
C ALA A 301 4.87 19.63 -4.98
N VAL A 302 3.58 19.99 -4.84
CA VAL A 302 3.03 21.20 -5.47
C VAL A 302 3.61 22.50 -4.92
N ASP A 303 4.10 22.47 -3.67
CA ASP A 303 4.75 23.59 -2.99
C ASP A 303 6.28 23.60 -3.23
N THR A 304 6.79 22.75 -4.14
CA THR A 304 8.22 22.78 -4.50
C THR A 304 8.51 23.87 -5.53
N PRO A 305 9.71 24.49 -5.52
CA PRO A 305 10.04 25.53 -6.50
C PRO A 305 9.89 25.07 -7.96
N PHE A 306 10.13 23.80 -8.27
CA PHE A 306 9.95 23.29 -9.63
C PHE A 306 8.48 23.31 -10.05
N ASN A 307 7.56 22.90 -9.17
CA ASN A 307 6.14 22.99 -9.49
C ASN A 307 5.66 24.44 -9.51
N GLU A 308 6.01 25.22 -8.49
CA GLU A 308 5.57 26.61 -8.36
C GLU A 308 6.03 27.47 -9.52
N ASN A 309 7.22 27.23 -10.08
CA ASN A 309 7.76 28.06 -11.16
C ASN A 309 7.53 27.47 -12.55
N VAL A 310 7.49 26.13 -12.71
CA VAL A 310 7.50 25.47 -14.03
C VAL A 310 6.21 24.71 -14.33
N LEU A 311 5.90 23.68 -13.52
CA LEU A 311 4.82 22.73 -13.85
C LEU A 311 3.42 23.29 -13.58
N LYS A 312 3.28 24.15 -12.58
CA LYS A 312 2.01 24.79 -12.16
C LYS A 312 0.87 23.80 -11.89
N LEU A 313 1.19 22.56 -11.49
CA LEU A 313 0.17 21.57 -11.09
C LEU A 313 -0.58 22.10 -9.87
N LYS A 314 -1.90 21.93 -9.89
CA LYS A 314 -2.79 22.40 -8.82
C LYS A 314 -2.99 21.31 -7.78
N LEU A 315 -2.88 21.68 -6.51
CA LEU A 315 -3.09 20.76 -5.37
C LEU A 315 -4.42 20.00 -5.46
N TRP A 316 -5.51 20.69 -5.81
CA TRP A 316 -6.83 20.08 -5.89
C TRP A 316 -6.88 18.94 -6.93
N ALA A 317 -6.19 19.06 -8.07
CA ALA A 317 -6.16 18.03 -9.09
C ALA A 317 -5.38 16.78 -8.64
N VAL A 318 -4.27 17.00 -7.91
CA VAL A 318 -3.50 15.93 -7.27
C VAL A 318 -4.34 15.24 -6.18
N ILE A 319 -5.08 15.99 -5.36
CA ILE A 319 -5.96 15.44 -4.33
C ILE A 319 -7.09 14.61 -4.95
N ILE A 320 -7.76 15.09 -6.01
CA ILE A 320 -8.85 14.33 -6.65
C ILE A 320 -8.35 12.99 -7.16
N THR A 321 -7.22 12.97 -7.89
CA THR A 321 -6.65 11.72 -8.42
C THR A 321 -6.20 10.77 -7.30
N ALA A 322 -5.59 11.29 -6.23
CA ALA A 322 -5.27 10.50 -5.04
C ALA A 322 -6.51 9.90 -4.37
N LEU A 323 -7.59 10.68 -4.23
CA LEU A 323 -8.85 10.20 -3.67
C LEU A 323 -9.51 9.14 -4.55
N MET A 324 -9.46 9.27 -5.88
CA MET A 324 -9.95 8.23 -6.80
C MET A 324 -9.20 6.90 -6.62
N ILE A 325 -7.87 6.95 -6.47
CA ILE A 325 -7.04 5.76 -6.16
C ILE A 325 -7.50 5.13 -4.85
N LEU A 326 -7.66 5.93 -3.78
CA LEU A 326 -8.08 5.43 -2.47
C LEU A 326 -9.52 4.89 -2.48
N VAL A 327 -10.46 5.58 -3.12
CA VAL A 327 -11.86 5.11 -3.27
C VAL A 327 -11.91 3.79 -4.04
N GLY A 328 -11.00 3.57 -5.00
CA GLY A 328 -10.93 2.29 -5.69
C GLY A 328 -10.32 1.15 -4.87
N ILE A 329 -9.38 1.43 -3.97
CA ILE A 329 -8.63 0.43 -3.18
C ILE A 329 -9.26 0.14 -1.81
N VAL A 330 -9.63 1.17 -1.05
CA VAL A 330 -10.05 1.06 0.36
C VAL A 330 -11.27 0.13 0.54
N PRO A 331 -12.33 0.19 -0.29
CA PRO A 331 -13.47 -0.72 -0.16
C PRO A 331 -13.10 -2.20 -0.35
N ARG A 332 -12.00 -2.49 -1.05
CA ARG A 332 -11.53 -3.85 -1.36
C ARG A 332 -10.61 -4.43 -0.28
N VAL A 333 -10.34 -3.67 0.78
CA VAL A 333 -9.52 -4.11 1.91
C VAL A 333 -10.28 -5.14 2.73
N GLN A 334 -9.80 -6.38 2.72
CA GLN A 334 -10.35 -7.47 3.52
C GLN A 334 -9.93 -7.33 4.99
N LYS A 335 -10.76 -6.66 5.79
CA LYS A 335 -10.52 -6.32 7.20
C LYS A 335 -10.14 -7.54 8.05
N GLN A 336 -10.79 -8.69 7.82
CA GLN A 336 -10.50 -9.96 8.47
C GLN A 336 -9.05 -10.43 8.28
N LYS A 337 -8.38 -9.99 7.20
CA LYS A 337 -6.98 -10.33 6.94
C LYS A 337 -5.97 -9.31 7.49
N LEU A 338 -6.44 -8.27 8.20
CA LEU A 338 -5.59 -7.29 8.87
C LEU A 338 -5.26 -7.68 10.32
N GLY A 339 -5.91 -8.71 10.86
CA GLY A 339 -5.74 -9.10 12.26
C GLY A 339 -6.46 -8.19 13.26
N ILE A 340 -7.33 -7.31 12.77
CA ILE A 340 -8.27 -6.52 13.58
C ILE A 340 -9.48 -7.43 13.78
N LEU A 341 -9.75 -7.82 15.03
CA LEU A 341 -10.85 -8.73 15.38
C LEU A 341 -12.18 -8.16 14.88
N SER A 342 -12.96 -9.00 14.20
CA SER A 342 -14.40 -8.81 14.03
C SER A 342 -15.03 -9.05 15.39
N GLN A 343 -15.11 -8.01 16.23
CA GLN A 343 -16.14 -8.01 17.27
C GLN A 343 -17.47 -7.86 16.53
N THR A 344 -18.25 -8.92 16.60
CA THR A 344 -19.58 -9.15 16.00
C THR A 344 -20.49 -7.93 16.01
#